data_AF-H0TM46-F1
#
_entry.id   AF-H0TM46-F1
#
_cell.length_a   1.000
_cell.length_b   1.000
_cell.length_c   1.000
_cell.angle_alpha   90.00
_cell.angle_beta   90.00
_cell.angle_gamma   90.00
#
_symmetry.space_group_name_H-M   'P 1'
#
loop_
_entity.id
_entity.type
_entity.pdbx_description
1 polymer ?
#
loop_
_entity_poly.entity_id
_entity_poly.type
_entity_poly.pdbx_seq_one_letter_code
_entity_poly.pdbx_strand_id
1 'polypeptide(L)'
;MPQTTHQHGPIVMDTVDYSITIPSNHPSGLFWFHPHVHGIALNQLVSGMSGLITIGSVGDNVHGDVANASWPDSNVRHLMLKEIQVLAAGTIGFDSGPQPVSNGEVLNQEDPDFCSQFPASGEVRQGSCPGADNSGDEGNNYTGGKWYMTVNGQQYPTIPVNAPDGEVWRLGTGAGSLSWDLQLVDDNTHQPMTVQLIAIDGVAVHLPQDTPPSALAQMTGNRFKVVPCPNAQTIGATVPVCVNEIVMMPSSRAEVWVTYRNANGVVTPPPTGASATLKMVGLTMGSGDSWPAVDLAKVQFNQSGLRQYTNTQVVVGGPSDAAALNQPNSSILTATAPSATATAAPAGCTALAAGHRRRIFFGFSDVTVNNTFALGYEEVDQNGRVVPGSQKPAPDQLAQFDPSQTTVCVPLGPGQTPVRENWELVQLSTENHNFHIHQTRFARKGAAGTVLQDNMPLGVATPDATIADQVGNSQNGVCTIAQWRSGHCQSTPLVLDIPFAELGEFVYHCHILEHEDGGMMARVQVVPAPL
;
A
#
# COMPACT_ATOMS: atom_id res chain seq x y z
N MET A 1 -9.29 -0.01 36.72
CA MET A 1 -7.89 0.44 36.88
C MET A 1 -7.74 1.66 35.99
N PRO A 2 -7.39 2.85 36.50
CA PRO A 2 -7.36 4.05 35.68
C PRO A 2 -6.18 3.95 34.71
N GLN A 3 -6.51 3.92 33.42
CA GLN A 3 -5.58 3.85 32.29
C GLN A 3 -4.99 5.24 32.03
N THR A 4 -3.68 5.37 32.09
CA THR A 4 -2.94 6.54 31.59
C THR A 4 -2.18 6.11 30.34
N THR A 5 -2.54 6.70 29.20
CA THR A 5 -1.79 6.82 27.93
C THR A 5 -1.18 5.54 27.31
N HIS A 6 -1.57 5.25 26.06
CA HIS A 6 -1.18 4.09 25.22
C HIS A 6 -1.90 2.77 25.54
N GLN A 7 -3.22 2.71 25.32
CA GLN A 7 -3.97 1.45 25.46
C GLN A 7 -3.76 0.53 24.25
N HIS A 8 -2.53 0.07 24.07
CA HIS A 8 -2.30 -1.29 23.64
C HIS A 8 -2.79 -2.23 24.76
N GLY A 9 -3.09 -3.50 24.45
CA GLY A 9 -3.32 -4.50 25.50
C GLY A 9 -2.18 -4.50 26.53
N PRO A 10 -2.35 -5.14 27.71
CA PRO A 10 -1.28 -5.21 28.69
C PRO A 10 0.01 -5.68 28.01
N ILE A 11 1.11 -4.93 28.19
CA ILE A 11 2.42 -5.34 27.68
C ILE A 11 2.78 -6.64 28.39
N VAL A 12 2.76 -7.74 27.64
CA VAL A 12 3.20 -9.03 28.13
C VAL A 12 4.69 -9.14 27.80
N MET A 13 5.53 -9.17 28.83
CA MET A 13 6.99 -9.25 28.71
C MET A 13 7.50 -10.67 28.42
N ASP A 14 6.61 -11.57 28.00
CA ASP A 14 6.85 -12.99 27.73
C ASP A 14 6.06 -13.39 26.47
N THR A 15 6.00 -14.66 26.14
CA THR A 15 5.24 -15.16 24.99
C THR A 15 3.74 -14.90 25.12
N VAL A 16 3.12 -14.42 24.04
CA VAL A 16 1.67 -14.29 23.90
C VAL A 16 1.19 -15.27 22.85
N ASP A 17 0.23 -16.12 23.22
CA ASP A 17 -0.48 -16.97 22.27
C ASP A 17 -1.61 -16.18 21.60
N TYR A 18 -1.55 -16.07 20.27
CA TYR A 18 -2.61 -15.48 19.46
C TYR A 18 -3.41 -16.58 18.76
N SER A 19 -4.74 -16.49 18.84
CA SER A 19 -5.64 -17.31 18.05
C SER A 19 -6.37 -16.42 17.06
N ILE A 20 -6.09 -16.59 15.77
CA ILE A 20 -6.74 -15.85 14.68
C ILE A 20 -7.63 -16.84 13.94
N THR A 21 -8.94 -16.68 14.08
CA THR A 21 -9.92 -17.48 13.34
C THR A 21 -10.02 -16.94 11.92
N ILE A 22 -9.64 -17.73 10.92
CA ILE A 22 -9.86 -17.41 9.51
C ILE A 22 -11.23 -17.96 9.09
N PRO A 23 -12.21 -17.10 8.73
CA PRO A 23 -13.52 -17.55 8.29
C PRO A 23 -13.43 -18.39 7.01
N SER A 24 -14.34 -19.36 6.84
CA SER A 24 -14.37 -20.20 5.63
C SER A 24 -14.73 -19.42 4.35
N ASN A 25 -15.28 -18.22 4.49
CA ASN A 25 -15.62 -17.28 3.41
C ASN A 25 -14.60 -16.14 3.30
N HIS A 26 -13.41 -16.29 3.88
CA HIS A 26 -12.30 -15.36 3.68
C HIS A 26 -11.73 -15.53 2.26
N PRO A 27 -11.44 -14.44 1.52
CA PRO A 27 -10.85 -14.52 0.20
C PRO A 27 -9.47 -15.20 0.20
N SER A 28 -9.19 -15.97 -0.84
CA SER A 28 -7.86 -16.47 -1.16
C SER A 28 -6.99 -15.35 -1.76
N GLY A 29 -5.75 -15.21 -1.30
CA GLY A 29 -4.83 -14.17 -1.78
C GLY A 29 -3.60 -13.96 -0.90
N LEU A 30 -2.80 -12.94 -1.25
CA LEU A 30 -1.63 -12.50 -0.49
C LEU A 30 -1.96 -11.43 0.56
N PHE A 31 -1.59 -11.74 1.81
CA PHE A 31 -1.69 -10.90 2.99
C PHE A 31 -0.31 -10.82 3.66
N TRP A 32 -0.24 -10.11 4.78
CA TRP A 32 1.00 -9.93 5.52
C TRP A 32 0.69 -9.64 7.00
N PHE A 33 1.70 -9.70 7.85
CA PHE A 33 1.59 -9.40 9.27
C PHE A 33 2.83 -8.65 9.76
N HIS A 34 2.64 -7.73 10.68
CA HIS A 34 3.69 -7.02 11.40
C HIS A 34 3.16 -6.48 12.75
N PRO A 35 4.04 -6.18 13.72
CA PRO A 35 3.67 -5.45 14.93
C PRO A 35 3.23 -4.02 14.59
N HIS A 36 2.21 -3.54 15.31
CA HIS A 36 1.57 -2.25 15.09
C HIS A 36 1.43 -1.50 16.42
N VAL A 37 2.55 -1.34 17.13
CA VAL A 37 2.58 -0.58 18.39
C VAL A 37 2.82 0.88 18.05
N HIS A 38 1.83 1.73 18.31
CA HIS A 38 1.85 3.14 17.94
C HIS A 38 3.03 3.87 18.61
N GLY A 39 3.74 4.67 17.81
CA GLY A 39 4.90 5.45 18.21
C GLY A 39 6.22 4.69 18.05
N ILE A 40 6.18 3.39 17.75
CA ILE A 40 7.36 2.56 17.48
C ILE A 40 7.15 1.57 16.33
N ALA A 41 6.05 1.66 15.57
CA ALA A 41 5.72 0.69 14.53
C ALA A 41 6.77 0.71 13.42
N LEU A 42 7.26 1.90 13.05
CA LEU A 42 8.36 2.06 12.11
C LEU A 42 9.61 1.31 12.59
N ASN A 43 10.06 1.58 13.82
CA ASN A 43 11.26 0.95 14.38
C ASN A 43 11.15 -0.57 14.40
N GLN A 44 9.98 -1.09 14.74
CA GLN A 44 9.67 -2.51 14.79
C GLN A 44 9.73 -3.15 13.40
N LEU A 45 9.11 -2.50 12.40
CA LEU A 45 9.07 -2.97 11.03
C LEU A 45 10.47 -2.98 10.42
N VAL A 46 11.17 -1.84 10.40
CA VAL A 46 12.50 -1.71 9.77
C VAL A 46 13.50 -2.68 10.39
N SER A 47 13.41 -2.93 11.70
CA SER A 47 14.28 -3.87 12.42
C SER A 47 14.07 -5.35 12.10
N GLY A 48 13.00 -5.74 11.40
CA GLY A 48 12.84 -7.14 10.98
C GLY A 48 11.43 -7.71 11.06
N MET A 49 10.53 -7.09 11.83
CA MET A 49 9.32 -7.78 12.29
C MET A 49 8.17 -7.68 11.30
N SER A 50 8.28 -8.42 10.21
CA SER A 50 7.29 -8.43 9.14
C SER A 50 7.32 -9.75 8.37
N GLY A 51 6.17 -10.25 7.93
CA GLY A 51 6.11 -11.48 7.12
C GLY A 51 4.92 -11.51 6.17
N LEU A 52 5.05 -12.26 5.09
CA LEU A 52 3.96 -12.55 4.16
C LEU A 52 3.16 -13.76 4.63
N ILE A 53 1.84 -13.72 4.43
CA ILE A 53 0.94 -14.84 4.69
C ILE A 53 -0.01 -15.02 3.50
N THR A 54 -0.23 -16.26 3.09
CA THR A 54 -1.21 -16.61 2.07
C THR A 54 -2.39 -17.29 2.73
N ILE A 55 -3.60 -16.90 2.33
CA ILE A 55 -4.83 -17.64 2.61
C ILE A 55 -5.28 -18.30 1.29
N GLY A 56 -5.68 -19.57 1.36
CA GLY A 56 -6.12 -20.34 0.18
C GLY A 56 -5.00 -20.75 -0.79
N SER A 57 -5.37 -21.08 -2.02
CA SER A 57 -4.45 -21.49 -3.10
C SER A 57 -4.41 -20.47 -4.23
N VAL A 58 -3.30 -20.39 -4.97
CA VAL A 58 -3.23 -19.59 -6.21
C VAL A 58 -4.25 -20.09 -7.25
N GLY A 59 -4.51 -21.40 -7.26
CA GLY A 59 -5.41 -22.05 -8.20
C GLY A 59 -6.88 -21.66 -8.02
N ASP A 60 -7.24 -21.04 -6.89
CA ASP A 60 -8.59 -20.53 -6.67
C ASP A 60 -8.92 -19.37 -7.63
N ASN A 61 -7.91 -18.57 -8.00
CA ASN A 61 -8.09 -17.37 -8.83
C ASN A 61 -7.31 -17.39 -10.15
N VAL A 62 -6.40 -18.35 -10.35
CA VAL A 62 -5.51 -18.40 -11.52
C VAL A 62 -5.60 -19.76 -12.20
N HIS A 63 -5.86 -19.74 -13.51
CA HIS A 63 -5.92 -20.93 -14.36
C HIS A 63 -5.05 -20.75 -15.61
N GLY A 64 -4.67 -21.85 -16.25
CA GLY A 64 -3.95 -21.82 -17.55
C GLY A 64 -4.88 -21.61 -18.75
N ASP A 65 -4.46 -20.87 -19.78
CA ASP A 65 -5.24 -20.62 -21.00
C ASP A 65 -5.35 -21.85 -21.96
N VAL A 66 -4.57 -22.91 -21.74
CA VAL A 66 -4.55 -24.11 -22.60
C VAL A 66 -5.67 -25.10 -22.26
N ALA A 67 -5.80 -25.44 -20.97
CA ALA A 67 -6.71 -26.48 -20.49
C ALA A 67 -7.64 -26.01 -19.37
N ASN A 68 -7.64 -24.71 -19.05
CA ASN A 68 -8.32 -24.14 -17.90
C ASN A 68 -8.01 -24.89 -16.58
N ALA A 69 -6.78 -25.41 -16.47
CA ALA A 69 -6.32 -26.11 -15.28
C ALA A 69 -5.90 -25.08 -14.22
N SER A 70 -6.25 -25.34 -12.96
CA SER A 70 -5.83 -24.51 -11.83
C SER A 70 -4.31 -24.40 -11.77
N TRP A 71 -3.82 -23.19 -11.50
CA TRP A 71 -2.39 -22.94 -11.41
C TRP A 71 -1.78 -23.68 -10.21
N PRO A 72 -0.62 -24.35 -10.37
CA PRO A 72 -0.03 -25.11 -9.29
C PRO A 72 0.68 -24.21 -8.28
N ASP A 73 0.44 -24.43 -6.98
CA ASP A 73 1.12 -23.70 -5.89
C ASP A 73 2.66 -23.93 -5.92
N SER A 74 3.15 -25.02 -6.52
CA SER A 74 4.58 -25.25 -6.72
C SER A 74 5.25 -24.24 -7.65
N ASN A 75 4.46 -23.49 -8.43
CA ASN A 75 4.92 -22.45 -9.34
C ASN A 75 4.59 -21.05 -8.78
N VAL A 76 4.47 -20.93 -7.46
CA VAL A 76 4.31 -19.65 -6.76
C VAL A 76 5.60 -19.30 -6.04
N ARG A 77 5.99 -18.03 -6.09
CA ARG A 77 7.14 -17.49 -5.38
C ARG A 77 6.75 -16.26 -4.59
N HIS A 78 7.03 -16.25 -3.29
CA HIS A 78 6.87 -15.08 -2.43
C HIS A 78 8.15 -14.25 -2.43
N LEU A 79 8.01 -12.95 -2.67
CA LEU A 79 9.10 -11.98 -2.66
C LEU A 79 8.69 -10.80 -1.78
N MET A 80 9.33 -10.70 -0.63
CA MET A 80 9.20 -9.59 0.29
C MET A 80 10.32 -8.58 0.02
N LEU A 81 9.93 -7.39 -0.41
CA LEU A 81 10.85 -6.27 -0.63
C LEU A 81 11.02 -5.52 0.68
N LYS A 82 12.26 -5.25 1.07
CA LYS A 82 12.54 -4.57 2.33
C LYS A 82 13.81 -3.77 2.25
N GLU A 83 13.85 -2.63 2.91
CA GLU A 83 15.04 -1.83 3.09
C GLU A 83 15.58 -1.88 4.53
N ILE A 84 16.86 -1.54 4.71
CA ILE A 84 17.46 -1.31 6.03
C ILE A 84 18.68 -0.38 5.91
N GLN A 85 18.72 0.67 6.72
CA GLN A 85 19.83 1.62 6.79
C GLN A 85 20.83 1.20 7.86
N VAL A 86 22.09 0.97 7.48
CA VAL A 86 23.16 0.49 8.35
C VAL A 86 24.26 1.54 8.44
N LEU A 87 24.53 2.00 9.66
CA LEU A 87 25.43 3.09 9.96
C LEU A 87 26.90 2.63 10.06
N ALA A 88 27.79 3.55 9.71
CA ALA A 88 29.18 3.50 10.14
C ALA A 88 29.33 4.21 11.50
N ALA A 89 30.41 3.91 12.22
CA ALA A 89 30.72 4.56 13.48
C ALA A 89 30.92 6.07 13.28
N GLY A 90 30.26 6.86 14.10
CA GLY A 90 30.22 8.31 13.92
C GLY A 90 29.27 8.98 14.90
N THR A 91 28.74 10.13 14.50
CA THR A 91 27.73 10.86 15.26
C THR A 91 26.57 11.16 14.34
N ILE A 92 25.37 10.80 14.75
CA ILE A 92 24.11 11.03 14.03
C ILE A 92 23.25 11.99 14.87
N GLY A 93 22.71 13.01 14.23
CA GLY A 93 21.70 13.90 14.76
C GLY A 93 20.35 13.21 14.78
N PHE A 94 19.79 13.06 15.98
CA PHE A 94 18.40 12.67 16.20
C PHE A 94 17.63 13.87 16.78
N ASP A 95 16.30 13.80 16.82
CA ASP A 95 15.46 14.83 17.49
C ASP A 95 15.82 15.03 18.97
N SER A 96 16.34 13.97 19.62
CA SER A 96 16.83 14.02 21.00
C SER A 96 18.24 14.65 21.15
N GLY A 97 18.83 15.07 20.04
CA GLY A 97 20.19 15.59 19.92
C GLY A 97 21.18 14.59 19.32
N PRO A 98 22.42 15.04 19.03
CA PRO A 98 23.45 14.19 18.44
C PRO A 98 23.85 13.03 19.36
N GLN A 99 23.90 11.81 18.82
CA GLN A 99 24.30 10.60 19.53
C GLN A 99 25.46 9.89 18.81
N PRO A 100 26.42 9.31 19.55
CA PRO A 100 27.42 8.44 18.93
C PRO A 100 26.77 7.12 18.49
N VAL A 101 27.13 6.65 17.30
CA VAL A 101 26.67 5.37 16.74
C VAL A 101 27.86 4.46 16.44
N SER A 102 27.62 3.16 16.39
CA SER A 102 28.64 2.15 16.11
C SER A 102 28.55 1.57 14.70
N ASN A 103 29.64 0.98 14.22
CA ASN A 103 29.64 0.24 12.95
C ASN A 103 28.61 -0.88 12.97
N GLY A 104 27.73 -0.92 11.98
CA GLY A 104 26.71 -1.96 11.84
C GLY A 104 25.43 -1.68 12.64
N GLU A 105 25.33 -0.52 13.29
CA GLU A 105 24.10 -0.09 13.95
C GLU A 105 23.02 0.20 12.90
N VAL A 106 21.78 -0.19 13.18
CA VAL A 106 20.64 0.04 12.28
C VAL A 106 20.02 1.38 12.63
N LEU A 107 19.89 2.24 11.63
CA LEU A 107 19.10 3.44 11.76
C LEU A 107 17.62 3.04 11.71
N ASN A 108 16.94 3.17 12.85
CA ASN A 108 15.58 2.68 13.05
C ASN A 108 14.50 3.75 12.83
N GLN A 109 14.91 4.96 12.46
CA GLN A 109 14.08 6.04 11.91
C GLN A 109 14.65 6.31 10.52
N GLU A 110 13.97 5.81 9.50
CA GLU A 110 14.44 5.86 8.11
C GLU A 110 14.66 7.31 7.67
N ASP A 111 15.84 7.60 7.09
CA ASP A 111 16.14 8.93 6.54
C ASP A 111 16.22 8.86 5.00
N PRO A 112 15.31 9.50 4.25
CA PRO A 112 15.32 9.47 2.79
C PRO A 112 16.59 10.07 2.18
N ASP A 113 17.28 10.97 2.89
CA ASP A 113 18.53 11.60 2.45
C ASP A 113 19.76 10.71 2.71
N PHE A 114 19.59 9.49 3.24
CA PHE A 114 20.71 8.59 3.55
C PHE A 114 21.63 8.38 2.34
N CYS A 115 21.07 8.28 1.14
CA CYS A 115 21.86 8.21 -0.09
C CYS A 115 21.24 9.01 -1.24
N SER A 116 22.05 9.39 -2.21
CA SER A 116 21.56 10.09 -3.40
C SER A 116 20.56 9.25 -4.19
N GLN A 117 19.52 9.90 -4.73
CA GLN A 117 18.46 9.20 -5.46
C GLN A 117 18.99 8.36 -6.64
N PHE A 118 19.90 8.93 -7.44
CA PHE A 118 20.46 8.25 -8.61
C PHE A 118 21.95 7.91 -8.42
N PRO A 119 22.42 6.77 -8.97
CA PRO A 119 23.82 6.39 -8.90
C PRO A 119 24.71 7.43 -9.60
N ALA A 120 25.87 7.71 -9.01
CA ALA A 120 26.92 8.47 -9.67
C ALA A 120 27.45 7.71 -10.90
N SER A 121 28.18 8.41 -11.78
CA SER A 121 28.79 7.76 -12.96
C SER A 121 29.72 6.62 -12.54
N GLY A 122 29.42 5.40 -13.00
CA GLY A 122 30.18 4.18 -12.68
C GLY A 122 29.83 3.53 -11.34
N GLU A 123 28.89 4.09 -10.58
CA GLU A 123 28.39 3.49 -9.35
C GLU A 123 27.50 2.28 -9.65
N VAL A 124 27.73 1.17 -8.94
CA VAL A 124 26.97 -0.07 -9.09
C VAL A 124 26.15 -0.31 -7.81
N ARG A 125 24.82 -0.22 -7.93
CA ARG A 125 23.89 -0.37 -6.81
C ARG A 125 23.20 -1.74 -6.83
N GLN A 126 23.94 -2.79 -6.49
CA GLN A 126 23.43 -4.16 -6.40
C GLN A 126 22.86 -4.41 -5.00
N GLY A 127 21.61 -4.02 -4.79
CA GLY A 127 20.88 -4.19 -3.53
C GLY A 127 21.35 -3.27 -2.40
N SER A 128 22.10 -2.21 -2.73
CA SER A 128 22.47 -1.17 -1.77
C SER A 128 22.90 0.13 -2.44
N CYS A 129 22.72 1.25 -1.75
CA CYS A 129 23.39 2.53 -2.07
C CYS A 129 24.32 2.96 -0.91
N PRO A 130 25.44 3.65 -1.22
CA PRO A 130 26.36 4.15 -0.20
C PRO A 130 25.79 5.39 0.50
N GLY A 131 26.07 5.53 1.80
CA GLY A 131 25.65 6.70 2.55
C GLY A 131 26.30 8.00 2.03
N ALA A 132 25.50 9.08 2.00
CA ALA A 132 25.91 10.41 1.56
C ALA A 132 26.42 11.28 2.73
N ASP A 133 27.19 12.33 2.40
CA ASP A 133 27.57 13.36 3.36
C ASP A 133 26.67 14.59 3.17
N ASN A 134 25.67 14.74 4.03
CA ASN A 134 24.70 15.84 3.97
C ASN A 134 25.02 16.94 4.98
N SER A 135 26.22 16.95 5.57
CA SER A 135 26.60 17.93 6.58
C SER A 135 26.64 19.39 6.07
N GLY A 136 26.68 19.58 4.75
CA GLY A 136 26.58 20.88 4.10
C GLY A 136 25.18 21.48 4.08
N ASP A 137 24.13 20.66 4.23
CA ASP A 137 22.72 21.02 4.13
C ASP A 137 21.98 20.84 5.46
N GLU A 138 22.71 20.98 6.58
CA GLU A 138 22.21 20.74 7.95
C GLU A 138 21.78 19.28 8.23
N GLY A 139 22.07 18.36 7.31
CA GLY A 139 21.78 16.93 7.42
C GLY A 139 22.89 16.10 8.09
N ASN A 140 22.60 14.80 8.23
CA ASN A 140 23.53 13.84 8.81
C ASN A 140 24.63 13.42 7.82
N ASN A 141 25.78 12.98 8.35
CA ASN A 141 26.83 12.36 7.56
C ASN A 141 26.75 10.83 7.66
N TYR A 142 26.27 10.20 6.59
CA TYR A 142 26.13 8.74 6.47
C TYR A 142 27.32 8.08 5.78
N THR A 143 28.40 8.82 5.49
CA THR A 143 29.58 8.30 4.80
C THR A 143 30.11 7.04 5.50
N GLY A 144 30.31 5.98 4.70
CA GLY A 144 30.75 4.66 5.18
C GLY A 144 29.60 3.74 5.60
N GLY A 145 28.41 4.28 5.84
CA GLY A 145 27.17 3.52 5.98
C GLY A 145 26.65 3.00 4.64
N LYS A 146 25.65 2.11 4.70
CA LYS A 146 24.98 1.54 3.54
C LYS A 146 23.49 1.42 3.81
N TRP A 147 22.70 1.83 2.83
CA TRP A 147 21.30 1.51 2.78
C TRP A 147 21.13 0.26 1.92
N TYR A 148 20.65 -0.81 2.53
CA TYR A 148 20.42 -2.07 1.85
C TYR A 148 18.97 -2.17 1.38
N MET A 149 18.78 -2.71 0.18
CA MET A 149 17.48 -3.03 -0.39
C MET A 149 17.50 -4.51 -0.74
N THR A 150 16.64 -5.25 -0.07
CA THR A 150 16.68 -6.70 0.00
C THR A 150 15.43 -7.32 -0.60
N VAL A 151 15.60 -8.52 -1.13
CA VAL A 151 14.51 -9.40 -1.54
C VAL A 151 14.58 -10.64 -0.64
N ASN A 152 13.54 -10.88 0.16
CA ASN A 152 13.50 -11.93 1.18
C ASN A 152 14.72 -11.88 2.14
N GLY A 153 15.16 -10.67 2.51
CA GLY A 153 16.30 -10.45 3.39
C GLY A 153 17.68 -10.68 2.76
N GLN A 154 17.76 -10.92 1.44
CA GLN A 154 19.02 -11.07 0.71
C GLN A 154 19.33 -9.82 -0.11
N GLN A 155 20.59 -9.37 -0.06
CA GLN A 155 21.11 -8.34 -0.95
C GLN A 155 21.33 -8.93 -2.35
N TYR A 156 20.66 -8.35 -3.36
CA TYR A 156 20.83 -8.68 -4.77
C TYR A 156 20.88 -10.18 -5.11
N PRO A 157 19.86 -10.97 -4.71
CA PRO A 157 19.86 -12.40 -4.98
C PRO A 157 19.70 -12.71 -6.48
N THR A 158 20.04 -13.93 -6.86
CA THR A 158 19.70 -14.49 -8.18
C THR A 158 18.46 -15.37 -8.07
N ILE A 159 17.43 -15.07 -8.88
CA ILE A 159 16.14 -15.75 -8.90
C ILE A 159 16.02 -16.56 -10.21
N PRO A 160 16.13 -17.89 -10.16
CA PRO A 160 15.93 -18.72 -11.33
C PRO A 160 14.44 -18.98 -11.59
N VAL A 161 13.98 -18.67 -12.81
CA VAL A 161 12.65 -19.04 -13.32
C VAL A 161 12.84 -20.28 -14.20
N ASN A 162 12.50 -21.44 -13.65
CA ASN A 162 12.77 -22.74 -14.28
C ASN A 162 11.53 -23.39 -14.91
N ALA A 163 10.34 -23.11 -14.37
CA ALA A 163 9.12 -23.75 -14.82
C ALA A 163 8.79 -23.37 -16.28
N PRO A 164 8.47 -24.33 -17.18
CA PRO A 164 8.19 -24.04 -18.59
C PRO A 164 7.08 -22.98 -18.76
N ASP A 165 6.05 -23.05 -17.91
CA ASP A 165 4.90 -22.13 -17.89
C ASP A 165 5.18 -20.80 -17.17
N GLY A 166 6.33 -20.65 -16.51
CA GLY A 166 6.65 -19.51 -15.67
C GLY A 166 6.13 -19.66 -14.24
N GLU A 167 6.12 -18.56 -13.50
CA GLU A 167 5.79 -18.51 -12.08
C GLU A 167 4.80 -17.37 -11.78
N VAL A 168 3.99 -17.54 -10.74
CA VAL A 168 3.26 -16.43 -10.11
C VAL A 168 4.13 -15.88 -8.98
N TRP A 169 4.51 -14.62 -9.10
CA TRP A 169 5.25 -13.90 -8.06
C TRP A 169 4.28 -13.13 -7.19
N ARG A 170 4.39 -13.36 -5.88
CA ARG A 170 3.66 -12.70 -4.81
C ARG A 170 4.57 -11.66 -4.17
N LEU A 171 4.45 -10.43 -4.64
CA LEU A 171 5.24 -9.28 -4.18
C LEU A 171 4.54 -8.62 -3.00
N GLY A 172 5.27 -8.40 -1.91
CA GLY A 172 4.81 -7.54 -0.81
C GLY A 172 5.93 -6.68 -0.28
N THR A 173 5.59 -5.50 0.23
CA THR A 173 6.56 -4.61 0.85
C THR A 173 6.59 -4.82 2.37
N GLY A 174 7.79 -4.85 2.94
CA GLY A 174 8.08 -4.72 4.36
C GLY A 174 8.84 -3.43 4.68
N ALA A 175 8.77 -2.44 3.79
CA ALA A 175 9.32 -1.10 4.01
C ALA A 175 8.38 -0.25 4.88
N GLY A 176 8.97 0.60 5.72
CA GLY A 176 8.23 1.49 6.63
C GLY A 176 7.74 2.75 5.95
N SER A 177 8.66 3.49 5.32
CA SER A 177 8.34 4.73 4.61
C SER A 177 8.59 4.61 3.10
N LEU A 178 9.63 3.88 2.68
CA LEU A 178 9.99 3.76 1.26
C LEU A 178 8.85 3.22 0.38
N SER A 179 8.60 3.95 -0.71
CA SER A 179 7.76 3.52 -1.81
C SER A 179 8.60 2.98 -2.97
N TRP A 180 8.24 1.80 -3.47
CA TRP A 180 8.96 1.14 -4.57
C TRP A 180 8.38 1.56 -5.92
N ASP A 181 9.22 1.82 -6.91
CA ASP A 181 8.89 1.87 -8.33
C ASP A 181 9.66 0.78 -9.06
N LEU A 182 8.96 -0.30 -9.41
CA LEU A 182 9.54 -1.56 -9.81
C LEU A 182 9.45 -1.78 -11.31
N GLN A 183 10.58 -2.19 -11.90
CA GLN A 183 10.65 -2.68 -13.27
C GLN A 183 11.46 -3.98 -13.35
N LEU A 184 11.01 -4.92 -14.18
CA LEU A 184 11.83 -6.07 -14.58
C LEU A 184 12.47 -5.73 -15.92
N VAL A 185 13.78 -5.47 -15.98
CA VAL A 185 14.46 -4.98 -17.17
C VAL A 185 15.28 -6.08 -17.82
N ASP A 186 15.01 -6.39 -19.09
CA ASP A 186 15.77 -7.38 -19.86
C ASP A 186 17.22 -6.88 -20.07
N ASP A 187 18.21 -7.72 -19.76
CA ASP A 187 19.61 -7.27 -19.71
C ASP A 187 20.25 -7.10 -21.09
N ASN A 188 19.63 -7.66 -22.14
CA ASN A 188 20.15 -7.55 -23.50
C ASN A 188 19.57 -6.34 -24.24
N THR A 189 18.29 -6.05 -24.02
CA THR A 189 17.57 -4.94 -24.66
C THR A 189 17.57 -3.66 -23.82
N HIS A 190 17.81 -3.79 -22.51
CA HIS A 190 17.70 -2.71 -21.52
C HIS A 190 16.30 -2.07 -21.49
N GLN A 191 15.27 -2.83 -21.87
CA GLN A 191 13.89 -2.37 -21.85
C GLN A 191 13.09 -3.06 -20.73
N PRO A 192 12.10 -2.38 -20.14
CA PRO A 192 11.18 -3.00 -19.20
C PRO A 192 10.39 -4.13 -19.88
N MET A 193 10.45 -5.32 -19.28
CA MET A 193 9.69 -6.50 -19.67
C MET A 193 8.23 -6.38 -19.25
N THR A 194 7.35 -6.93 -20.09
CA THR A 194 5.93 -7.08 -19.77
C THR A 194 5.71 -8.24 -18.80
N VAL A 195 4.93 -8.03 -17.75
CA VAL A 195 4.38 -9.08 -16.87
C VAL A 195 2.86 -8.98 -16.83
N GLN A 196 2.16 -10.05 -16.49
CA GLN A 196 0.71 -10.01 -16.36
C GLN A 196 0.32 -9.80 -14.89
N LEU A 197 -0.50 -8.78 -14.61
CA LEU A 197 -1.04 -8.52 -13.29
C LEU A 197 -2.16 -9.52 -12.95
N ILE A 198 -2.09 -10.12 -11.77
CA ILE A 198 -3.05 -11.11 -11.27
C ILE A 198 -3.90 -10.53 -10.16
N ALA A 199 -3.29 -9.96 -9.13
CA ALA A 199 -4.00 -9.50 -7.95
C ALA A 199 -3.34 -8.25 -7.38
N ILE A 200 -4.14 -7.44 -6.69
CA ILE A 200 -3.71 -6.27 -5.93
C ILE A 200 -4.23 -6.44 -4.51
N ASP A 201 -3.35 -6.29 -3.52
CA ASP A 201 -3.71 -6.35 -2.10
C ASP A 201 -4.49 -7.62 -1.69
N GLY A 202 -4.17 -8.74 -2.37
CA GLY A 202 -4.77 -10.04 -2.17
C GLY A 202 -6.13 -10.25 -2.85
N VAL A 203 -6.57 -9.34 -3.73
CA VAL A 203 -7.80 -9.50 -4.52
C VAL A 203 -7.45 -9.62 -6.00
N ALA A 204 -7.97 -10.66 -6.65
CA ALA A 204 -7.74 -10.89 -8.08
C ALA A 204 -8.35 -9.76 -8.94
N VAL A 205 -7.57 -9.30 -9.92
CA VAL A 205 -7.96 -8.25 -10.86
C VAL A 205 -8.73 -8.89 -12.01
N HIS A 206 -10.05 -8.92 -11.87
CA HIS A 206 -10.98 -9.41 -12.89
C HIS A 206 -11.77 -8.23 -13.46
N LEU A 207 -11.47 -7.84 -14.71
CA LEU A 207 -12.07 -6.68 -15.36
C LEU A 207 -12.95 -7.10 -16.55
N PRO A 208 -14.13 -6.46 -16.73
CA PRO A 208 -14.93 -6.60 -17.95
C PRO A 208 -14.14 -6.24 -19.20
N GLN A 209 -14.39 -6.93 -20.31
CA GLN A 209 -13.67 -6.74 -21.58
C GLN A 209 -13.72 -5.31 -22.14
N ASP A 210 -14.77 -4.57 -21.86
CA ASP A 210 -14.98 -3.18 -22.30
C ASP A 210 -14.28 -2.14 -21.41
N THR A 211 -13.58 -2.58 -20.36
CA THR A 211 -12.83 -1.69 -19.45
C THR A 211 -11.67 -1.02 -20.20
N PRO A 212 -11.65 0.32 -20.33
CA PRO A 212 -10.53 1.02 -20.95
C PRO A 212 -9.24 0.82 -20.14
N PRO A 213 -8.06 0.73 -20.76
CA PRO A 213 -6.79 0.65 -20.03
C PRO A 213 -6.58 1.78 -19.01
N SER A 214 -7.03 2.99 -19.34
CA SER A 214 -6.99 4.15 -18.45
C SER A 214 -7.87 3.99 -17.20
N ALA A 215 -8.92 3.16 -17.26
CA ALA A 215 -9.79 2.92 -16.12
C ALA A 215 -9.08 2.12 -15.03
N LEU A 216 -8.22 1.16 -15.38
CA LEU A 216 -7.43 0.43 -14.36
C LEU A 216 -6.42 1.36 -13.67
N ALA A 217 -5.70 2.18 -14.43
CA ALA A 217 -4.79 3.17 -13.86
C ALA A 217 -5.54 4.08 -12.87
N GLN A 218 -6.74 4.55 -13.24
CA GLN A 218 -7.60 5.31 -12.34
C GLN A 218 -8.04 4.50 -11.11
N MET A 219 -8.50 3.25 -11.26
CA MET A 219 -8.94 2.40 -10.13
C MET A 219 -7.86 2.12 -9.10
N THR A 220 -6.60 2.16 -9.53
CA THR A 220 -5.43 1.75 -8.72
C THR A 220 -4.58 2.92 -8.26
N GLY A 221 -5.01 4.17 -8.50
CA GLY A 221 -4.25 5.36 -8.11
C GLY A 221 -2.99 5.58 -8.96
N ASN A 222 -3.00 5.14 -10.22
CA ASN A 222 -1.89 5.17 -11.17
C ASN A 222 -0.66 4.35 -10.73
N ARG A 223 -0.84 3.34 -9.87
CA ARG A 223 0.24 2.45 -9.42
C ARG A 223 0.82 1.56 -10.52
N PHE A 224 0.10 1.37 -11.63
CA PHE A 224 0.47 0.41 -12.66
C PHE A 224 0.50 1.07 -14.03
N LYS A 225 1.63 0.91 -14.74
CA LYS A 225 1.72 1.28 -16.15
C LYS A 225 1.20 0.15 -17.02
N VAL A 226 -0.06 0.28 -17.42
CA VAL A 226 -0.74 -0.71 -18.27
C VAL A 226 -0.16 -0.66 -19.68
N VAL A 227 0.24 -1.83 -20.19
CA VAL A 227 0.75 -2.03 -21.55
C VAL A 227 -0.07 -3.11 -22.27
N PRO A 228 -0.05 -3.16 -23.61
CA PRO A 228 -0.71 -4.24 -24.33
C PRO A 228 -0.19 -5.61 -23.89
N CYS A 229 -1.07 -6.60 -23.82
CA CYS A 229 -0.70 -8.01 -23.70
C CYS A 229 -0.55 -8.61 -25.12
N PRO A 230 0.68 -8.81 -25.64
CA PRO A 230 0.85 -9.26 -27.03
C PRO A 230 0.35 -10.69 -27.21
N ASN A 231 -0.40 -10.92 -28.30
CA ASN A 231 -1.02 -12.20 -28.68
C ASN A 231 -2.05 -12.77 -27.69
N ALA A 232 -2.35 -12.06 -26.62
CA ALA A 232 -3.36 -12.45 -25.67
C ALA A 232 -4.74 -12.52 -26.32
N GLN A 233 -5.52 -13.53 -25.94
CA GLN A 233 -6.90 -13.71 -26.36
C GLN A 233 -7.85 -13.26 -25.24
N THR A 234 -9.03 -12.76 -25.60
CA THR A 234 -10.11 -12.62 -24.62
C THR A 234 -10.53 -14.00 -24.13
N ILE A 235 -10.61 -14.21 -22.82
CA ILE A 235 -11.10 -15.46 -22.24
C ILE A 235 -12.39 -15.17 -21.48
N GLY A 236 -13.50 -15.75 -21.98
CA GLY A 236 -14.83 -15.45 -21.47
C GLY A 236 -15.18 -13.97 -21.65
N ALA A 237 -15.52 -13.29 -20.56
CA ALA A 237 -15.88 -11.88 -20.53
C ALA A 237 -14.72 -10.94 -20.11
N THR A 238 -13.47 -11.44 -20.08
CA THR A 238 -12.33 -10.73 -19.46
C THR A 238 -11.14 -10.57 -20.38
N VAL A 239 -10.34 -9.55 -20.05
CA VAL A 239 -9.08 -9.22 -20.74
C VAL A 239 -7.93 -9.33 -19.76
N PRO A 240 -6.83 -10.02 -20.10
CA PRO A 240 -5.65 -10.03 -19.26
C PRO A 240 -5.05 -8.63 -19.14
N VAL A 241 -4.56 -8.30 -17.96
CA VAL A 241 -3.93 -7.02 -17.68
C VAL A 241 -2.42 -7.20 -17.69
N CYS A 242 -1.72 -6.49 -18.57
CA CYS A 242 -0.26 -6.48 -18.59
C CYS A 242 0.29 -5.14 -18.13
N VAL A 243 1.40 -5.20 -17.41
CA VAL A 243 2.11 -4.05 -16.87
C VAL A 243 3.61 -4.21 -17.09
N ASN A 244 4.37 -3.12 -17.07
CA ASN A 244 5.83 -3.16 -17.10
C ASN A 244 6.50 -2.27 -16.04
N GLU A 245 5.70 -1.63 -15.21
CA GLU A 245 6.13 -0.72 -14.14
C GLU A 245 5.06 -0.76 -13.04
N ILE A 246 5.51 -0.93 -11.79
CA ILE A 246 4.64 -1.15 -10.63
C ILE A 246 5.14 -0.29 -9.46
N VAL A 247 4.32 0.69 -9.07
CA VAL A 247 4.54 1.49 -7.86
C VAL A 247 3.86 0.81 -6.67
N MET A 248 4.65 0.50 -5.64
CA MET A 248 4.21 -0.13 -4.39
C MET A 248 4.56 0.76 -3.20
N MET A 249 3.59 1.55 -2.73
CA MET A 249 3.68 2.27 -1.46
C MET A 249 3.69 1.29 -0.27
N PRO A 250 4.14 1.67 0.94
CA PRO A 250 4.08 0.83 2.14
C PRO A 250 2.75 0.08 2.30
N SER A 251 2.77 -1.17 2.80
CA SER A 251 1.63 -2.11 2.85
C SER A 251 1.12 -2.69 1.52
N SER A 252 1.54 -2.17 0.37
CA SER A 252 1.09 -2.67 -0.94
C SER A 252 1.49 -4.13 -1.19
N ARG A 253 0.59 -4.89 -1.83
CA ARG A 253 0.91 -6.20 -2.43
C ARG A 253 0.46 -6.26 -3.88
N ALA A 254 1.23 -6.99 -4.68
CA ALA A 254 0.89 -7.30 -6.06
C ALA A 254 1.23 -8.76 -6.37
N GLU A 255 0.35 -9.42 -7.11
CA GLU A 255 0.64 -10.75 -7.68
C GLU A 255 0.78 -10.60 -9.20
N VAL A 256 1.88 -11.12 -9.75
CA VAL A 256 2.17 -11.03 -11.20
C VAL A 256 2.62 -12.38 -11.75
N TRP A 257 2.23 -12.68 -12.98
CA TRP A 257 2.76 -13.82 -13.70
C TRP A 257 4.02 -13.44 -14.48
N VAL A 258 5.11 -14.16 -14.19
CA VAL A 258 6.44 -13.94 -14.75
C VAL A 258 6.85 -15.15 -15.58
N THR A 259 7.10 -14.90 -16.85
CA THR A 259 7.68 -15.86 -17.80
C THR A 259 8.53 -15.06 -18.79
N TYR A 260 9.51 -15.69 -19.43
CA TYR A 260 10.28 -15.02 -20.47
C TYR A 260 9.38 -14.55 -21.61
N ARG A 261 9.60 -13.31 -22.04
CA ARG A 261 9.02 -12.67 -23.21
C ARG A 261 10.14 -12.00 -23.98
N ASN A 262 10.05 -12.03 -25.31
CA ASN A 262 11.01 -11.29 -26.14
C ASN A 262 10.78 -9.77 -26.08
N ALA A 263 11.59 -9.00 -26.81
CA ALA A 263 11.51 -7.54 -26.88
C ALA A 263 10.14 -6.98 -27.31
N ASN A 264 9.31 -7.79 -28.00
CA ASN A 264 7.96 -7.41 -28.41
C ASN A 264 6.89 -7.82 -27.38
N GLY A 265 7.30 -8.29 -26.19
CA GLY A 265 6.42 -8.78 -25.13
C GLY A 265 5.74 -10.13 -25.43
N VAL A 266 6.18 -10.85 -26.47
CA VAL A 266 5.59 -12.14 -26.85
C VAL A 266 6.23 -13.27 -26.03
N VAL A 267 5.39 -14.12 -25.43
CA VAL A 267 5.83 -15.34 -24.72
C VAL A 267 6.52 -16.28 -25.72
N THR A 268 7.77 -16.64 -25.43
CA THR A 268 8.60 -17.47 -26.31
C THR A 268 9.62 -18.25 -25.47
N PRO A 269 10.22 -19.34 -25.97
CA PRO A 269 11.32 -20.00 -25.25
C PRO A 269 12.49 -19.02 -25.03
N PRO A 270 13.09 -18.98 -23.83
CA PRO A 270 14.23 -18.12 -23.57
C PRO A 270 15.46 -18.55 -24.39
N PRO A 271 16.21 -17.61 -24.98
CA PRO A 271 17.53 -17.92 -25.54
C PRO A 271 18.50 -18.35 -24.43
N THR A 272 19.58 -19.03 -24.79
CA THR A 272 20.61 -19.44 -23.82
C THR A 272 21.19 -18.23 -23.09
N GLY A 273 21.14 -18.24 -21.76
CA GLY A 273 21.64 -17.15 -20.92
C GLY A 273 20.68 -15.96 -20.79
N ALA A 274 19.41 -16.10 -21.20
CA ALA A 274 18.40 -15.06 -21.01
C ALA A 274 18.31 -14.63 -19.54
N SER A 275 18.43 -13.32 -19.30
CA SER A 275 18.34 -12.75 -17.97
C SER A 275 17.66 -11.38 -17.98
N ALA A 276 17.13 -11.02 -16.81
CA ALA A 276 16.65 -9.69 -16.52
C ALA A 276 17.13 -9.25 -15.13
N THR A 277 16.98 -7.96 -14.83
CA THR A 277 17.24 -7.39 -13.52
C THR A 277 15.96 -6.78 -12.98
N LEU A 278 15.50 -7.21 -11.80
CA LEU A 278 14.45 -6.53 -11.04
C LEU A 278 15.06 -5.27 -10.43
N LYS A 279 14.50 -4.09 -10.72
CA LYS A 279 15.02 -2.79 -10.34
C LYS A 279 13.98 -2.00 -9.54
N MET A 280 14.46 -1.27 -8.54
CA MET A 280 13.86 -0.02 -8.06
C MET A 280 14.43 1.09 -8.95
N VAL A 281 13.61 1.81 -9.72
CA VAL A 281 14.12 2.78 -10.71
C VAL A 281 14.32 4.20 -10.14
N GLY A 282 14.02 4.38 -8.86
CA GLY A 282 14.00 5.68 -8.20
C GLY A 282 12.61 6.31 -8.28
N LEU A 283 12.18 6.99 -7.22
CA LEU A 283 10.83 7.57 -7.14
C LEU A 283 10.86 8.86 -6.33
N THR A 284 10.09 9.87 -6.71
CA THR A 284 9.93 11.12 -5.95
C THR A 284 8.46 11.32 -5.60
N MET A 285 8.17 11.61 -4.33
CA MET A 285 6.82 11.67 -3.77
C MET A 285 6.27 13.10 -3.79
N GLY A 286 5.99 13.65 -4.98
CA GLY A 286 5.54 15.04 -5.10
C GLY A 286 6.67 16.01 -4.78
N SER A 287 6.48 16.89 -3.79
CA SER A 287 7.55 17.75 -3.26
C SER A 287 8.32 17.14 -2.10
N GLY A 288 7.96 15.92 -1.67
CA GLY A 288 8.56 15.25 -0.52
C GLY A 288 9.69 14.31 -0.90
N ASP A 289 9.69 13.12 -0.29
CA ASP A 289 10.85 12.22 -0.30
C ASP A 289 11.26 11.72 -1.69
N SER A 290 12.56 11.46 -1.83
CA SER A 290 13.14 10.84 -3.02
C SER A 290 13.80 9.52 -2.69
N TRP A 291 13.21 8.43 -3.18
CA TRP A 291 13.67 7.06 -2.99
C TRP A 291 14.70 6.64 -4.05
N PRO A 292 15.78 5.94 -3.67
CA PRO A 292 16.92 5.70 -4.54
C PRO A 292 16.69 4.60 -5.58
N ALA A 293 17.29 4.77 -6.76
CA ALA A 293 17.37 3.75 -7.80
C ALA A 293 18.41 2.68 -7.44
N VAL A 294 18.01 1.40 -7.43
CA VAL A 294 18.82 0.24 -7.00
C VAL A 294 18.42 -1.03 -7.77
N ASP A 295 19.40 -1.84 -8.15
CA ASP A 295 19.17 -3.17 -8.71
C ASP A 295 18.85 -4.16 -7.57
N LEU A 296 17.66 -4.75 -7.56
CA LEU A 296 17.14 -5.54 -6.43
C LEU A 296 17.45 -7.02 -6.54
N ALA A 297 17.39 -7.60 -7.75
CA ALA A 297 17.70 -9.00 -7.97
C ALA A 297 18.05 -9.29 -9.43
N LYS A 298 18.90 -10.29 -9.65
CA LYS A 298 19.13 -10.88 -10.97
C LYS A 298 18.11 -11.97 -11.23
N VAL A 299 17.48 -12.00 -12.39
CA VAL A 299 16.50 -13.01 -12.80
C VAL A 299 17.07 -13.82 -13.96
N GLN A 300 17.08 -15.14 -13.83
CA GLN A 300 17.59 -16.06 -14.86
C GLN A 300 16.44 -16.88 -15.43
N PHE A 301 16.22 -16.80 -16.74
CA PHE A 301 15.18 -17.57 -17.40
C PHE A 301 15.77 -18.87 -17.96
N ASN A 302 15.63 -19.96 -17.20
CA ASN A 302 16.11 -21.29 -17.56
C ASN A 302 14.97 -22.22 -18.03
N GLN A 303 13.84 -21.62 -18.41
CA GLN A 303 12.63 -22.33 -18.80
C GLN A 303 12.93 -23.20 -20.04
N SER A 304 12.64 -24.49 -19.94
CA SER A 304 12.85 -25.46 -21.01
C SER A 304 11.72 -26.49 -21.02
N GLY A 305 11.53 -27.19 -22.13
CA GLY A 305 10.43 -28.15 -22.28
C GLY A 305 9.12 -27.53 -22.76
N LEU A 306 8.07 -28.34 -22.81
CA LEU A 306 6.74 -27.93 -23.27
C LEU A 306 5.96 -27.28 -22.14
N ARG A 307 5.27 -26.19 -22.47
CA ARG A 307 4.30 -25.52 -21.58
C ARG A 307 3.05 -26.39 -21.48
N GLN A 308 2.53 -26.57 -20.27
CA GLN A 308 1.37 -27.42 -19.98
C GLN A 308 0.12 -26.62 -19.66
N TYR A 309 0.28 -25.45 -19.06
CA TYR A 309 -0.83 -24.62 -18.59
C TYR A 309 -1.12 -23.46 -19.54
N THR A 310 -0.07 -22.89 -20.15
CA THR A 310 -0.15 -21.59 -20.80
C THR A 310 0.48 -21.52 -22.19
N ASN A 311 -0.20 -20.85 -23.11
CA ASN A 311 0.34 -20.42 -24.40
C ASN A 311 0.80 -18.95 -24.34
N THR A 312 -0.08 -18.04 -23.90
CA THR A 312 0.16 -16.59 -24.00
C THR A 312 -0.12 -15.81 -22.72
N GLN A 313 -0.99 -16.34 -21.86
CA GLN A 313 -1.49 -15.66 -20.66
C GLN A 313 -1.94 -16.67 -19.59
N VAL A 314 -2.11 -16.20 -18.38
CA VAL A 314 -2.94 -16.87 -17.36
C VAL A 314 -4.36 -16.32 -17.40
N VAL A 315 -5.33 -17.13 -16.99
CA VAL A 315 -6.73 -16.71 -16.78
C VAL A 315 -6.89 -16.29 -15.33
N VAL A 316 -7.39 -15.07 -15.11
CA VAL A 316 -7.58 -14.49 -13.77
C VAL A 316 -9.06 -14.32 -13.48
N GLY A 317 -9.52 -14.90 -12.37
CA GLY A 317 -10.91 -14.88 -11.95
C GLY A 317 -11.20 -16.05 -11.03
N GLY A 318 -12.18 -15.90 -10.15
CA GLY A 318 -12.45 -16.91 -9.14
C GLY A 318 -13.33 -16.41 -8.00
N PRO A 319 -13.53 -17.23 -6.95
CA PRO A 319 -14.41 -16.88 -5.83
C PRO A 319 -13.88 -15.70 -4.99
N SER A 320 -12.62 -15.28 -5.20
CA SER A 320 -11.99 -14.18 -4.47
C SER A 320 -11.68 -12.96 -5.34
N ASP A 321 -12.26 -12.86 -6.54
CA ASP A 321 -12.18 -11.63 -7.33
C ASP A 321 -13.19 -10.57 -6.85
N ALA A 322 -12.99 -9.31 -7.26
CA ALA A 322 -13.82 -8.21 -6.80
C ALA A 322 -15.32 -8.38 -7.14
N ALA A 323 -15.66 -9.02 -8.26
CA ALA A 323 -17.06 -9.23 -8.64
C ALA A 323 -17.71 -10.29 -7.76
N ALA A 324 -17.01 -11.40 -7.50
CA ALA A 324 -17.43 -12.47 -6.62
C ALA A 324 -17.57 -11.98 -5.18
N LEU A 325 -16.61 -11.21 -4.65
CA LEU A 325 -16.63 -10.72 -3.28
C LEU A 325 -17.77 -9.75 -2.97
N ASN A 326 -18.29 -9.06 -3.99
CA ASN A 326 -19.43 -8.15 -3.86
C ASN A 326 -20.80 -8.85 -4.02
N GLN A 327 -20.85 -10.15 -4.34
CA GLN A 327 -22.12 -10.88 -4.39
C GLN A 327 -22.71 -11.08 -2.98
N PRO A 328 -24.04 -11.10 -2.81
CA PRO A 328 -24.65 -11.36 -1.50
C PRO A 328 -24.23 -12.72 -0.92
N ASN A 329 -23.81 -12.73 0.35
CA ASN A 329 -23.40 -13.91 1.12
C ASN A 329 -22.22 -14.72 0.53
N SER A 330 -21.47 -14.18 -0.43
CA SER A 330 -20.35 -14.89 -1.06
C SER A 330 -19.04 -14.78 -0.26
N SER A 331 -18.89 -13.72 0.52
CA SER A 331 -17.65 -13.39 1.21
C SER A 331 -17.90 -12.70 2.54
N ILE A 332 -16.83 -12.48 3.30
CA ILE A 332 -16.88 -11.68 4.53
C ILE A 332 -17.39 -10.25 4.30
N LEU A 333 -17.31 -9.71 3.07
CA LEU A 333 -17.74 -8.34 2.76
C LEU A 333 -19.27 -8.18 2.70
N THR A 334 -20.01 -9.28 2.54
CA THR A 334 -21.46 -9.25 2.32
C THR A 334 -22.24 -10.18 3.25
N ALA A 335 -21.56 -11.13 3.90
CA ALA A 335 -22.17 -12.02 4.88
C ALA A 335 -22.39 -11.33 6.23
N THR A 336 -23.41 -11.77 6.96
CA THR A 336 -23.66 -11.35 8.35
C THR A 336 -22.42 -11.52 9.21
N ALA A 337 -22.11 -10.51 10.03
CA ALA A 337 -20.96 -10.54 10.92
C ALA A 337 -21.07 -11.72 11.90
N PRO A 338 -20.10 -12.66 11.90
CA PRO A 338 -20.14 -13.81 12.78
C PRO A 338 -20.11 -13.37 14.25
N SER A 339 -20.86 -14.06 15.11
CA SER A 339 -20.92 -13.82 16.57
C SER A 339 -21.47 -12.45 17.00
N ALA A 340 -22.00 -11.64 16.07
CA ALA A 340 -22.60 -10.35 16.38
C ALA A 340 -23.93 -10.51 17.13
N THR A 341 -24.03 -9.89 18.32
CA THR A 341 -25.26 -9.84 19.11
C THR A 341 -25.70 -8.39 19.28
N ALA A 342 -26.98 -8.13 18.97
CA ALA A 342 -27.54 -6.79 19.07
C ALA A 342 -27.38 -6.24 20.48
N THR A 343 -26.79 -5.06 20.57
CA THR A 343 -26.44 -4.38 21.82
C THR A 343 -26.66 -2.89 21.66
N ALA A 344 -26.88 -2.17 22.77
CA ALA A 344 -27.03 -0.72 22.70
C ALA A 344 -25.74 -0.08 22.14
N ALA A 345 -25.89 0.75 21.12
CA ALA A 345 -24.76 1.46 20.55
C ALA A 345 -24.14 2.41 21.59
N PRO A 346 -22.80 2.61 21.58
CA PRO A 346 -22.15 3.63 22.41
C PRO A 346 -22.78 5.01 22.21
N ALA A 347 -22.74 5.85 23.25
CA ALA A 347 -23.27 7.21 23.16
C ALA A 347 -22.57 8.00 22.01
N GLY A 348 -23.37 8.61 21.13
CA GLY A 348 -22.86 9.32 19.95
C GLY A 348 -22.45 8.43 18.77
N CYS A 349 -22.60 7.11 18.88
CA CYS A 349 -22.44 6.20 17.75
C CYS A 349 -23.74 6.10 16.95
N THR A 350 -23.80 6.83 15.84
CA THR A 350 -24.95 6.83 14.94
C THR A 350 -24.54 6.36 13.54
N ALA A 351 -25.44 5.63 12.88
CA ALA A 351 -25.27 5.29 11.48
C ALA A 351 -25.14 6.58 10.65
N LEU A 352 -24.27 6.54 9.63
CA LEU A 352 -24.15 7.62 8.67
C LEU A 352 -25.50 7.81 7.95
N ALA A 353 -26.00 9.04 7.88
CA ALA A 353 -27.26 9.31 7.23
C ALA A 353 -27.20 8.96 5.73
N ALA A 354 -28.34 8.54 5.17
CA ALA A 354 -28.40 8.12 3.77
C ALA A 354 -27.93 9.24 2.83
N GLY A 355 -27.00 8.92 1.92
CA GLY A 355 -26.41 9.88 0.98
C GLY A 355 -25.29 10.75 1.56
N HIS A 356 -25.07 10.74 2.88
CA HIS A 356 -23.96 11.44 3.51
C HIS A 356 -22.64 10.69 3.27
N ARG A 357 -21.53 11.42 3.45
CA ARG A 357 -20.17 10.88 3.39
C ARG A 357 -19.37 11.33 4.61
N ARG A 358 -18.39 10.52 4.99
CA ARG A 358 -17.35 10.92 5.94
C ARG A 358 -16.21 11.54 5.15
N ARG A 359 -15.86 12.79 5.43
CA ARG A 359 -14.71 13.45 4.82
C ARG A 359 -13.53 13.42 5.78
N ILE A 360 -12.41 12.89 5.31
CA ILE A 360 -11.16 12.78 6.07
C ILE A 360 -10.12 13.68 5.42
N PHE A 361 -9.44 14.50 6.22
CA PHE A 361 -8.33 15.35 5.78
C PHE A 361 -7.00 14.78 6.25
N PHE A 362 -6.01 14.82 5.37
CA PHE A 362 -4.62 14.43 5.62
C PHE A 362 -3.75 15.68 5.54
N GLY A 363 -3.01 15.99 6.60
CA GLY A 363 -2.19 17.19 6.68
C GLY A 363 -1.53 17.33 8.04
N PHE A 364 -1.26 18.57 8.45
CA PHE A 364 -0.60 18.90 9.71
C PHE A 364 -1.55 19.58 10.68
N SER A 365 -1.35 19.35 11.97
CA SER A 365 -2.08 20.06 13.04
C SER A 365 -1.57 21.51 13.21
N ASP A 366 -0.29 21.74 12.93
CA ASP A 366 0.29 23.07 12.76
C ASP A 366 1.17 23.09 11.50
N VAL A 367 0.69 23.74 10.45
CA VAL A 367 1.42 23.79 9.17
C VAL A 367 2.75 24.53 9.27
N THR A 368 2.97 25.34 10.32
CA THR A 368 4.23 26.08 10.50
C THR A 368 5.32 25.25 11.20
N VAL A 369 4.97 24.08 11.73
CA VAL A 369 5.88 23.19 12.45
C VAL A 369 5.94 21.85 11.72
N ASN A 370 7.16 21.40 11.41
CA ASN A 370 7.36 20.12 10.75
C ASN A 370 6.95 18.94 11.66
N ASN A 371 6.68 17.77 11.07
CA ASN A 371 6.38 16.53 11.78
C ASN A 371 5.15 16.59 12.71
N THR A 372 4.18 17.47 12.43
CA THR A 372 2.90 17.55 13.18
C THR A 372 1.76 16.80 12.47
N PHE A 373 2.09 15.64 11.91
CA PHE A 373 1.21 14.78 11.12
C PHE A 373 -0.13 14.51 11.79
N ALA A 374 -1.23 14.77 11.08
CA ALA A 374 -2.55 14.83 11.68
C ALA A 374 -3.66 14.44 10.71
N LEU A 375 -4.80 14.05 11.29
CA LEU A 375 -6.04 13.82 10.55
C LEU A 375 -7.14 14.78 11.01
N GLY A 376 -8.02 15.13 10.07
CA GLY A 376 -9.27 15.84 10.33
C GLY A 376 -10.47 15.02 9.86
N TYR A 377 -11.62 15.20 10.50
CA TYR A 377 -12.86 14.51 10.16
C TYR A 377 -14.02 15.51 10.10
N GLU A 378 -14.89 15.34 9.10
CA GLU A 378 -16.24 15.94 9.10
C GLU A 378 -17.24 15.05 8.37
N GLU A 379 -18.54 15.23 8.66
CA GLU A 379 -19.61 14.62 7.88
C GLU A 379 -20.12 15.62 6.84
N VAL A 380 -20.39 15.15 5.63
CA VAL A 380 -20.98 15.96 4.57
C VAL A 380 -22.26 15.33 4.03
N ASP A 381 -23.24 16.17 3.72
CA ASP A 381 -24.50 15.75 3.11
C ASP A 381 -24.31 15.28 1.65
N GLN A 382 -25.39 14.81 1.04
CA GLN A 382 -25.41 14.39 -0.37
C GLN A 382 -25.00 15.48 -1.38
N ASN A 383 -25.01 16.75 -0.98
CA ASN A 383 -24.61 17.90 -1.80
C ASN A 383 -23.19 18.39 -1.45
N GLY A 384 -22.47 17.68 -0.57
CA GLY A 384 -21.13 18.06 -0.12
C GLY A 384 -21.10 19.18 0.93
N ARG A 385 -22.25 19.55 1.52
CA ARG A 385 -22.31 20.55 2.59
C ARG A 385 -21.98 19.90 3.93
N VAL A 386 -21.15 20.57 4.72
CA VAL A 386 -20.74 20.07 6.03
C VAL A 386 -21.93 20.03 7.00
N VAL A 387 -22.10 18.90 7.67
CA VAL A 387 -23.12 18.73 8.71
C VAL A 387 -22.63 19.46 9.98
N PRO A 388 -23.38 20.44 10.50
CA PRO A 388 -22.94 21.23 11.64
C PRO A 388 -22.68 20.37 12.89
N GLY A 389 -21.52 20.58 13.53
CA GLY A 389 -21.12 19.88 14.75
C GLY A 389 -20.54 18.48 14.54
N SER A 390 -20.36 18.05 13.29
CA SER A 390 -19.74 16.76 12.96
C SER A 390 -18.21 16.79 13.02
N GLN A 391 -17.60 17.98 12.99
CA GLN A 391 -16.16 18.13 12.84
C GLN A 391 -15.40 17.58 14.05
N LYS A 392 -14.33 16.83 13.78
CA LYS A 392 -13.35 16.39 14.78
C LYS A 392 -11.93 16.57 14.21
N PRO A 393 -11.07 17.43 14.79
CA PRO A 393 -11.31 18.38 15.88
C PRO A 393 -12.24 19.54 15.44
N ALA A 394 -12.16 20.71 16.06
CA ALA A 394 -13.00 21.85 15.69
C ALA A 394 -12.88 22.20 14.19
N PRO A 395 -13.86 22.93 13.60
CA PRO A 395 -13.85 23.24 12.19
C PRO A 395 -12.53 23.85 11.69
N ASP A 396 -12.10 23.42 10.49
CA ASP A 396 -10.87 23.86 9.82
C ASP A 396 -9.56 23.55 10.58
N GLN A 397 -9.60 22.58 11.51
CA GLN A 397 -8.42 22.09 12.25
C GLN A 397 -8.20 20.59 12.01
N LEU A 398 -6.95 20.16 12.22
CA LEU A 398 -6.54 18.76 12.26
C LEU A 398 -5.90 18.48 13.63
N ALA A 399 -5.93 17.22 14.07
CA ALA A 399 -5.31 16.80 15.33
C ALA A 399 -4.45 15.56 15.13
N GLN A 400 -3.32 15.50 15.85
CA GLN A 400 -2.52 14.27 15.96
C GLN A 400 -3.33 13.19 16.69
N PHE A 401 -2.97 11.94 16.45
CA PHE A 401 -3.66 10.78 16.99
C PHE A 401 -3.75 10.81 18.52
N ASP A 402 -4.97 10.62 19.05
CA ASP A 402 -5.23 10.37 20.46
C ASP A 402 -5.86 8.96 20.61
N PRO A 403 -5.13 7.98 21.18
CA PRO A 403 -5.65 6.62 21.30
C PRO A 403 -6.87 6.52 22.24
N SER A 404 -7.13 7.54 23.08
CA SER A 404 -8.32 7.58 23.93
C SER A 404 -9.60 7.99 23.20
N GLN A 405 -9.49 8.52 21.98
CA GLN A 405 -10.62 9.04 21.22
C GLN A 405 -11.00 8.11 20.06
N THR A 406 -12.30 7.81 19.94
CA THR A 406 -12.85 7.15 18.75
C THR A 406 -13.36 8.23 17.78
N THR A 407 -12.68 8.37 16.64
CA THR A 407 -13.04 9.38 15.63
C THR A 407 -14.34 8.99 14.93
N VAL A 408 -14.40 7.75 14.45
CA VAL A 408 -15.53 7.22 13.68
C VAL A 408 -16.15 6.02 14.40
N CYS A 409 -17.48 5.99 14.51
CA CYS A 409 -18.21 4.82 14.95
C CYS A 409 -19.22 4.40 13.87
N VAL A 410 -19.22 3.12 13.53
CA VAL A 410 -20.03 2.52 12.46
C VAL A 410 -20.87 1.38 13.05
N PRO A 411 -22.17 1.57 13.31
CA PRO A 411 -23.04 0.46 13.64
C PRO A 411 -23.30 -0.40 12.40
N LEU A 412 -23.33 -1.72 12.57
CA LEU A 412 -23.76 -2.65 11.52
C LEU A 412 -25.24 -2.43 11.15
N GLY A 413 -25.63 -2.97 10.00
CA GLY A 413 -26.98 -2.88 9.47
C GLY A 413 -27.94 -3.87 10.15
N PRO A 414 -29.26 -3.72 9.94
CA PRO A 414 -30.26 -4.65 10.46
C PRO A 414 -29.90 -6.11 10.18
N GLY A 415 -30.07 -6.97 11.17
CA GLY A 415 -29.65 -8.38 11.08
C GLY A 415 -28.13 -8.60 11.13
N GLN A 416 -27.38 -7.64 11.69
CA GLN A 416 -25.91 -7.68 11.77
C GLN A 416 -25.24 -7.79 10.40
N THR A 417 -25.82 -7.14 9.41
CA THR A 417 -25.35 -7.13 8.03
C THR A 417 -24.26 -6.06 7.83
N PRO A 418 -23.29 -6.29 6.93
CA PRO A 418 -22.27 -5.29 6.61
C PRO A 418 -22.88 -3.95 6.16
N VAL A 419 -22.22 -2.85 6.51
CA VAL A 419 -22.61 -1.49 6.12
C VAL A 419 -21.59 -0.92 5.15
N ARG A 420 -22.04 -0.46 3.99
CA ARG A 420 -21.18 0.25 3.04
C ARG A 420 -21.28 1.75 3.27
N GLU A 421 -20.16 2.38 3.52
CA GLU A 421 -20.06 3.84 3.61
C GLU A 421 -19.19 4.40 2.49
N ASN A 422 -19.51 5.62 2.06
CA ASN A 422 -18.66 6.35 1.12
C ASN A 422 -17.83 7.36 1.90
N TRP A 423 -16.51 7.24 1.83
CA TRP A 423 -15.56 8.12 2.49
C TRP A 423 -14.89 9.01 1.45
N GLU A 424 -14.71 10.29 1.76
CA GLU A 424 -14.11 11.30 0.90
C GLU A 424 -12.77 11.74 1.51
N LEU A 425 -11.66 11.33 0.91
CA LEU A 425 -10.32 11.62 1.40
C LEU A 425 -9.77 12.86 0.70
N VAL A 426 -9.25 13.81 1.48
CA VAL A 426 -8.68 15.06 1.00
C VAL A 426 -7.24 15.16 1.49
N GLN A 427 -6.30 15.12 0.55
CA GLN A 427 -4.89 15.36 0.82
C GLN A 427 -4.60 16.85 0.79
N LEU A 428 -3.95 17.39 1.82
CA LEU A 428 -3.60 18.81 1.89
C LEU A 428 -2.11 19.10 1.65
N SER A 429 -1.25 18.08 1.74
CA SER A 429 0.18 18.20 1.43
C SER A 429 0.47 18.19 -0.08
N THR A 430 1.51 18.91 -0.49
CA THR A 430 2.16 18.81 -1.80
C THR A 430 2.98 17.52 -1.97
N GLU A 431 3.06 16.69 -0.93
CA GLU A 431 3.60 15.34 -0.92
C GLU A 431 2.50 14.26 -0.91
N ASN A 432 2.80 13.13 -1.55
CA ASN A 432 1.92 11.97 -1.59
C ASN A 432 1.80 11.29 -0.23
N HIS A 433 0.58 10.86 0.10
CA HIS A 433 0.33 10.01 1.27
C HIS A 433 -0.31 8.69 0.83
N ASN A 434 -0.34 7.69 1.70
CA ASN A 434 -0.94 6.39 1.41
C ASN A 434 -2.03 6.05 2.42
N PHE A 435 -3.29 6.08 2.03
CA PHE A 435 -4.37 5.68 2.93
C PHE A 435 -4.37 4.17 3.14
N HIS A 436 -4.42 3.73 4.40
CA HIS A 436 -4.65 2.34 4.79
C HIS A 436 -5.70 2.26 5.90
N ILE A 437 -6.43 1.14 5.94
CA ILE A 437 -7.38 0.83 7.01
C ILE A 437 -7.26 -0.63 7.40
N HIS A 438 -7.16 -0.88 8.71
CA HIS A 438 -7.09 -2.21 9.30
C HIS A 438 -8.48 -2.84 9.36
N GLN A 439 -9.20 -2.90 8.24
CA GLN A 439 -10.54 -3.46 8.15
C GLN A 439 -10.67 -4.19 6.80
N THR A 440 -11.83 -4.13 6.15
CA THR A 440 -12.07 -4.83 4.89
C THR A 440 -11.37 -4.16 3.71
N ARG A 441 -11.53 -4.78 2.55
CA ARG A 441 -11.15 -4.18 1.27
C ARG A 441 -12.17 -3.14 0.84
N PHE A 442 -11.68 -2.04 0.27
CA PHE A 442 -12.49 -0.96 -0.27
C PHE A 442 -12.27 -0.80 -1.78
N ALA A 443 -13.19 -0.11 -2.44
CA ALA A 443 -13.07 0.24 -3.85
C ALA A 443 -12.99 1.76 -4.04
N ARG A 444 -12.26 2.22 -5.05
CA ARG A 444 -12.39 3.61 -5.51
C ARG A 444 -13.72 3.78 -6.24
N LYS A 445 -14.54 4.74 -5.80
CA LYS A 445 -15.82 5.06 -6.44
C LYS A 445 -15.63 5.88 -7.71
N GLY A 446 -16.46 5.60 -8.73
CA GLY A 446 -16.54 6.40 -9.96
C GLY A 446 -15.66 5.94 -11.12
N ALA A 447 -14.96 4.81 -10.99
CA ALA A 447 -14.23 4.19 -12.09
C ALA A 447 -15.05 3.09 -12.77
N ALA A 448 -14.79 2.83 -14.06
CA ALA A 448 -15.41 1.70 -14.78
C ALA A 448 -14.77 0.38 -14.33
N GLY A 449 -15.57 -0.52 -13.75
CA GLY A 449 -15.09 -1.76 -13.10
C GLY A 449 -14.93 -1.61 -11.58
N THR A 450 -14.46 -2.67 -10.91
CA THR A 450 -14.20 -2.64 -9.47
C THR A 450 -12.91 -3.38 -9.15
N VAL A 451 -11.97 -2.70 -8.50
CA VAL A 451 -10.77 -3.28 -7.91
C VAL A 451 -10.83 -3.02 -6.42
N LEU A 452 -10.83 -4.08 -5.63
CA LEU A 452 -10.81 -4.02 -4.18
C LEU A 452 -9.37 -4.00 -3.68
N GLN A 453 -9.07 -3.05 -2.79
CA GLN A 453 -7.74 -2.77 -2.26
C GLN A 453 -7.84 -2.55 -0.74
N ASP A 454 -6.74 -2.59 -0.02
CA ASP A 454 -6.70 -2.14 1.38
C ASP A 454 -5.76 -0.95 1.60
N ASN A 455 -5.03 -0.53 0.57
CA ASN A 455 -4.25 0.68 0.57
C ASN A 455 -4.48 1.48 -0.71
N MET A 456 -4.29 2.80 -0.64
CA MET A 456 -4.57 3.69 -1.76
C MET A 456 -3.69 4.93 -1.70
N PRO A 457 -2.85 5.16 -2.73
CA PRO A 457 -2.14 6.42 -2.88
C PRO A 457 -3.10 7.59 -2.97
N LEU A 458 -2.82 8.62 -2.20
CA LEU A 458 -3.44 9.92 -2.29
C LEU A 458 -2.57 10.79 -3.21
N GLY A 459 -3.22 11.52 -4.12
CA GLY A 459 -2.54 12.52 -4.94
C GLY A 459 -2.06 13.71 -4.09
N VAL A 460 -1.38 14.66 -4.72
CA VAL A 460 -0.85 15.85 -4.04
C VAL A 460 -1.82 17.02 -4.13
N ALA A 461 -1.76 17.91 -3.14
CA ALA A 461 -2.38 19.22 -3.23
C ALA A 461 -1.53 20.15 -4.11
N THR A 462 -2.17 21.01 -4.88
CA THR A 462 -1.52 21.99 -5.76
C THR A 462 -1.94 23.40 -5.36
N PRO A 463 -1.10 24.15 -4.64
CA PRO A 463 -1.36 25.56 -4.37
C PRO A 463 -1.31 26.39 -5.65
N ASP A 464 -2.18 27.39 -5.75
CA ASP A 464 -2.10 28.36 -6.83
C ASP A 464 -0.89 29.30 -6.66
N ALA A 465 -0.58 30.08 -7.70
CA ALA A 465 0.57 30.98 -7.71
C ALA A 465 0.52 32.09 -6.64
N THR A 466 -0.65 32.38 -6.06
CA THR A 466 -0.79 33.42 -5.03
C THR A 466 -0.39 32.94 -3.64
N ILE A 467 -0.46 31.63 -3.39
CA ILE A 467 -0.09 31.02 -2.11
C ILE A 467 1.04 29.99 -2.20
N ALA A 468 1.56 29.67 -3.39
CA ALA A 468 2.62 28.68 -3.59
C ALA A 468 3.87 28.97 -2.74
N ASP A 469 4.36 30.22 -2.74
CA ASP A 469 5.52 30.60 -1.93
C ASP A 469 5.25 30.51 -0.43
N GLN A 470 4.02 30.85 -0.01
CA GLN A 470 3.62 30.72 1.40
C GLN A 470 3.60 29.24 1.80
N VAL A 471 3.01 28.38 0.97
CA VAL A 471 2.89 26.95 1.23
C VAL A 471 4.28 26.30 1.31
N GLY A 472 5.14 26.59 0.34
CA GLY A 472 6.49 26.03 0.29
C GLY A 472 7.41 26.54 1.40
N ASN A 473 7.42 27.85 1.66
CA ASN A 473 8.43 28.45 2.54
C ASN A 473 7.99 28.60 4.01
N SER A 474 6.68 28.50 4.30
CA SER A 474 6.15 28.80 5.64
C SER A 474 5.09 27.82 6.13
N GLN A 475 4.65 26.88 5.30
CA GLN A 475 3.65 25.88 5.69
C GLN A 475 4.13 24.45 5.47
N ASN A 476 5.46 24.24 5.34
CA ASN A 476 6.09 22.94 5.16
C ASN A 476 5.45 22.13 4.01
N GLY A 477 5.03 22.79 2.93
CA GLY A 477 4.36 22.12 1.80
C GLY A 477 2.90 21.69 2.07
N VAL A 478 2.29 22.11 3.18
CA VAL A 478 0.94 21.69 3.56
C VAL A 478 -0.06 22.85 3.50
N CYS A 479 -1.12 22.67 2.71
CA CYS A 479 -2.25 23.59 2.69
C CYS A 479 -3.13 23.43 3.94
N THR A 480 -3.79 24.52 4.34
CA THR A 480 -4.86 24.49 5.33
C THR A 480 -6.19 24.09 4.69
N ILE A 481 -7.14 23.61 5.50
CA ILE A 481 -8.52 23.32 5.04
C ILE A 481 -9.16 24.59 4.45
N ALA A 482 -8.89 25.77 5.02
CA ALA A 482 -9.41 27.04 4.51
C ALA A 482 -8.86 27.38 3.11
N GLN A 483 -7.57 27.16 2.85
CA GLN A 483 -6.98 27.33 1.51
C GLN A 483 -7.58 26.35 0.50
N TRP A 484 -7.87 25.11 0.91
CA TRP A 484 -8.58 24.15 0.05
C TRP A 484 -10.03 24.58 -0.24
N ARG A 485 -10.80 24.96 0.79
CA ARG A 485 -12.20 25.40 0.67
C ARG A 485 -12.36 26.64 -0.20
N SER A 486 -11.43 27.58 -0.13
CA SER A 486 -11.42 28.80 -0.94
C SER A 486 -11.00 28.56 -2.40
N GLY A 487 -10.50 27.37 -2.73
CA GLY A 487 -10.03 27.01 -4.07
C GLY A 487 -8.59 27.45 -4.37
N HIS A 488 -7.90 28.09 -3.42
CA HIS A 488 -6.50 28.47 -3.55
C HIS A 488 -5.55 27.27 -3.53
N CYS A 489 -5.97 26.16 -2.91
CA CYS A 489 -5.24 24.91 -2.94
C CYS A 489 -6.09 23.80 -3.55
N GLN A 490 -5.72 23.36 -4.75
CA GLN A 490 -6.46 22.33 -5.47
C GLN A 490 -6.05 20.95 -4.99
N SER A 491 -6.99 20.21 -4.42
CA SER A 491 -6.85 18.80 -4.12
C SER A 491 -8.17 18.12 -4.42
N THR A 492 -8.17 17.20 -5.39
CA THR A 492 -9.39 16.51 -5.82
C THR A 492 -9.70 15.41 -4.82
N PRO A 493 -10.84 15.46 -4.10
CA PRO A 493 -11.16 14.44 -3.13
C PRO A 493 -11.30 13.07 -3.77
N LEU A 494 -10.70 12.07 -3.13
CA LEU A 494 -10.82 10.68 -3.51
C LEU A 494 -12.00 10.07 -2.76
N VAL A 495 -12.97 9.49 -3.47
CA VAL A 495 -14.10 8.81 -2.82
C VAL A 495 -13.88 7.31 -2.81
N LEU A 496 -13.88 6.71 -1.62
CA LEU A 496 -13.79 5.27 -1.39
C LEU A 496 -15.15 4.71 -0.96
N ASP A 497 -15.49 3.53 -1.45
CA ASP A 497 -16.60 2.70 -0.98
C ASP A 497 -16.04 1.61 -0.07
N ILE A 498 -16.39 1.69 1.22
CA ILE A 498 -15.82 0.84 2.28
C ILE A 498 -16.94 -0.05 2.87
N PRO A 499 -16.87 -1.38 2.70
CA PRO A 499 -17.82 -2.32 3.29
C PRO A 499 -17.40 -2.73 4.70
N PHE A 500 -17.91 -2.06 5.74
CA PHE A 500 -17.68 -2.43 7.14
C PHE A 500 -18.43 -3.71 7.49
N ALA A 501 -17.68 -4.78 7.76
CA ALA A 501 -18.25 -6.12 8.00
C ALA A 501 -17.75 -6.79 9.29
N GLU A 502 -16.62 -6.36 9.83
CA GLU A 502 -15.99 -6.98 11.00
C GLU A 502 -16.21 -6.11 12.22
N LEU A 503 -16.66 -6.71 13.32
CA LEU A 503 -16.83 -6.03 14.60
C LEU A 503 -15.48 -5.80 15.27
N GLY A 504 -15.30 -4.65 15.90
CA GLY A 504 -14.11 -4.35 16.68
C GLY A 504 -13.67 -2.90 16.62
N GLU A 505 -12.47 -2.67 17.13
CA GLU A 505 -11.76 -1.41 17.02
C GLU A 505 -10.61 -1.57 16.06
N PHE A 506 -10.54 -0.66 15.10
CA PHE A 506 -9.55 -0.66 14.03
C PHE A 506 -8.98 0.74 13.87
N VAL A 507 -7.93 0.84 13.08
CA VAL A 507 -7.31 2.11 12.72
C VAL A 507 -7.39 2.35 11.23
N TYR A 508 -7.48 3.62 10.85
CA TYR A 508 -7.14 4.08 9.51
C TYR A 508 -6.08 5.17 9.62
N HIS A 509 -5.15 5.21 8.69
CA HIS A 509 -3.96 6.04 8.81
C HIS A 509 -3.28 6.24 7.45
N CYS A 510 -2.27 7.10 7.43
CA CYS A 510 -1.24 7.01 6.41
C CYS A 510 -0.35 5.81 6.71
N HIS A 511 -0.03 4.95 5.74
CA HIS A 511 0.88 3.81 5.98
C HIS A 511 2.37 4.16 5.77
N ILE A 512 2.71 5.42 5.49
CA ILE A 512 4.09 5.87 5.67
C ILE A 512 4.31 5.88 7.19
N LEU A 513 5.06 4.92 7.72
CA LEU A 513 5.03 4.65 9.16
C LEU A 513 5.58 5.80 10.00
N GLU A 514 6.48 6.63 9.47
CA GLU A 514 6.88 7.88 10.13
C GLU A 514 5.67 8.81 10.33
N HIS A 515 4.84 8.99 9.30
CA HIS A 515 3.64 9.84 9.38
C HIS A 515 2.59 9.21 10.30
N GLU A 516 2.49 7.88 10.28
CA GLU A 516 1.62 7.10 11.17
C GLU A 516 1.99 7.31 12.65
N ASP A 517 3.24 7.00 13.00
CA ASP A 517 3.78 7.12 14.35
C ASP A 517 3.79 8.59 14.81
N GLY A 518 4.00 9.52 13.88
CA GLY A 518 3.93 10.97 14.09
C GLY A 518 2.51 11.53 14.28
N GLY A 519 1.46 10.71 14.10
CA GLY A 519 0.09 11.05 14.48
C GLY A 519 -0.96 11.05 13.37
N MET A 520 -0.62 10.69 12.13
CA MET A 520 -1.58 10.56 11.02
C MET A 520 -2.38 9.26 11.07
N MET A 521 -3.02 9.03 12.22
CA MET A 521 -3.82 7.86 12.52
C MET A 521 -5.11 8.27 13.22
N ALA A 522 -6.17 7.49 13.03
CA ALA A 522 -7.41 7.65 13.77
C ALA A 522 -8.11 6.30 13.97
N ARG A 523 -8.91 6.22 15.04
CA ARG A 523 -9.69 5.02 15.39
C ARG A 523 -11.04 5.02 14.70
N VAL A 524 -11.40 3.85 14.18
CA VAL A 524 -12.75 3.50 13.75
C VAL A 524 -13.25 2.32 14.58
N GLN A 525 -14.46 2.42 15.11
CA GLN A 525 -15.10 1.36 15.86
C GLN A 525 -16.32 0.85 15.11
N VAL A 526 -16.35 -0.45 14.80
CA VAL A 526 -17.51 -1.12 14.21
C VAL A 526 -18.24 -1.87 15.30
N VAL A 527 -19.51 -1.49 15.53
CA VAL A 527 -20.34 -2.02 16.63
C VAL A 527 -21.52 -2.82 16.09
N PRO A 528 -22.08 -3.77 16.88
CA PRO A 528 -23.30 -4.46 16.49
C PRO A 528 -24.43 -3.49 16.16
N ALA A 529 -25.31 -3.88 15.25
CA ALA A 529 -26.53 -3.13 14.99
C ALA A 529 -27.35 -3.03 16.29
N PRO A 530 -27.83 -1.84 16.66
CA PRO A 530 -28.67 -1.68 17.83
C PRO A 530 -29.99 -2.45 17.66
N LEU A 531 -30.60 -2.82 18.78
CA LEU A 531 -31.88 -3.54 18.86
C LEU A 531 -33.03 -2.76 18.21
#